data_AF-B5JCY1-F1
#
_entry.id   AF-B5JCY1-F1
#
_cell.length_a   1.000
_cell.length_b   1.000
_cell.length_c   1.000
_cell.angle_alpha   90.00
_cell.angle_beta   90.00
_cell.angle_gamma   90.00
#
_symmetry.space_group_name_H-M   'P 1'
#
loop_
_entity.id
_entity.type
_entity.pdbx_description
1 polymer ?
#
loop_
_entity_poly.entity_id
_entity_poly.type
_entity_poly.pdbx_seq_one_letter_code
_entity_poly.pdbx_strand_id
1 'polypeptide(L)'
;MSLTASWRELSNGKELRVFSLVITIVVVWSFSFYGYNLYYGRFHTLERSLLVVLALGVVWRPFFLVLFLWWVSTIHSQFNFPFGLGFKAPVESLLVECLMLVSSWHILSSLTGWRRIDGFLVLVCSLIAGHYFYPGLGKLKMDWAQTNQVGLFFVAAHAHGWLDTLSTDTVSKVVQVLLKFNPLLLLATLAAELGGLVILFKRKIFRVLIVVWVCFHIGVFLLSGFLFWQWIVLICTLWLVFFRNERSSDTSVFGGIHALTSIVLIAGISFWARPPSLAWFDTGLDYNFTFEAVLEDGETRTLPPNFFSPYRDVFSFSIFGDIYEEPQLLRSYGATGNKRLAVSISSAKSTEEIRELESALPEQKVSQESRERLARFLVSYLTDSNGQNWQKRILSMMKPPATFWTSSIDYPISDLAGVKSINVSRVTSYFNGERIVEIDRSTIMEIDVRSGEIYEFDSAASREE
;
A
#
# COMPACT_ATOMS: atom_id res chain seq x y z
N MET A 1 -3.68 19.91 -33.67
CA MET A 1 -2.24 19.91 -33.32
C MET A 1 -1.76 18.51 -33.59
N SER A 2 -0.54 18.30 -34.10
CA SER A 2 -0.09 16.93 -34.39
C SER A 2 -0.04 16.11 -33.09
N LEU A 3 -0.41 14.82 -33.12
CA LEU A 3 -0.20 13.90 -32.00
C LEU A 3 1.28 13.84 -31.58
N THR A 4 2.18 14.13 -32.52
CA THR A 4 3.64 14.16 -32.33
C THR A 4 4.17 15.51 -31.85
N ALA A 5 3.29 16.47 -31.51
CA ALA A 5 3.70 17.80 -31.08
C ALA A 5 4.55 17.79 -29.81
N SER A 6 5.44 18.78 -29.67
CA SER A 6 6.35 18.85 -28.53
C SER A 6 5.67 19.45 -27.31
N TRP A 7 6.22 19.20 -26.12
CA TRP A 7 5.79 19.86 -24.90
C TRP A 7 5.77 21.39 -25.02
N ARG A 8 6.62 22.01 -25.85
CA ARG A 8 6.67 23.47 -25.99
C ARG A 8 5.54 24.02 -26.85
N GLU A 9 4.95 23.20 -27.71
CA GLU A 9 3.85 23.59 -28.59
C GLU A 9 2.48 23.54 -27.88
N LEU A 10 2.42 22.92 -26.69
CA LEU A 10 1.19 22.79 -25.90
C LEU A 10 0.93 24.07 -25.09
N SER A 11 -0.35 24.42 -24.93
CA SER A 11 -0.74 25.49 -23.99
C SER A 11 -0.34 25.09 -22.56
N ASN A 12 0.45 25.93 -21.88
CA ASN A 12 1.02 25.62 -20.56
C ASN A 12 1.84 24.31 -20.56
N GLY A 13 2.45 24.00 -21.70
CA GLY A 13 3.15 22.74 -21.89
C GLY A 13 4.39 22.59 -21.00
N LYS A 14 4.93 23.68 -20.45
CA LYS A 14 6.01 23.63 -19.46
C LYS A 14 5.53 23.03 -18.14
N GLU A 15 4.39 23.48 -17.64
CA GLU A 15 3.78 23.04 -16.38
C GLU A 15 3.32 21.59 -16.49
N LEU A 16 2.63 21.26 -17.57
CA LEU A 16 2.26 19.89 -17.90
C LEU A 16 3.48 18.97 -17.99
N ARG A 17 4.53 19.42 -18.69
CA ARG A 17 5.77 18.65 -18.77
C ARG A 17 6.35 18.41 -17.39
N VAL A 18 6.47 19.43 -16.55
CA VAL A 18 7.01 19.24 -15.18
C VAL A 18 6.17 18.23 -14.40
N PHE A 19 4.84 18.39 -14.41
CA PHE A 19 3.91 17.47 -13.74
C PHE A 19 4.10 16.03 -14.21
N SER A 20 4.02 15.81 -15.53
CA SER A 20 4.13 14.49 -16.13
C SER A 20 5.50 13.86 -15.92
N LEU A 21 6.59 14.64 -16.03
CA LEU A 21 7.94 14.10 -15.88
C LEU A 21 8.24 13.69 -14.45
N VAL A 22 7.82 14.46 -13.44
CA VAL A 22 8.04 14.05 -12.04
C VAL A 22 7.30 12.75 -11.75
N ILE A 23 6.02 12.64 -12.13
CA ILE A 23 5.23 11.42 -11.92
C ILE A 23 5.80 10.24 -12.72
N THR A 24 6.21 10.47 -13.97
CA THR A 24 6.86 9.44 -14.80
C THR A 24 8.15 8.95 -14.13
N ILE A 25 8.99 9.84 -13.58
CA ILE A 25 10.21 9.45 -12.87
C ILE A 25 9.87 8.58 -11.66
N VAL A 26 8.87 8.94 -10.87
CA VAL A 26 8.44 8.15 -9.71
C VAL A 26 7.98 6.75 -10.14
N VAL A 27 7.13 6.67 -11.17
CA VAL A 27 6.62 5.38 -11.70
C VAL A 27 7.77 4.54 -12.27
N VAL A 28 8.66 5.13 -13.09
CA VAL A 28 9.85 4.43 -13.62
C VAL A 28 10.73 3.93 -12.50
N TRP A 29 10.92 4.72 -11.45
CA TRP A 29 11.74 4.33 -10.31
C TRP A 29 11.16 3.09 -9.62
N SER A 30 9.85 3.11 -9.33
CA SER A 30 9.14 1.98 -8.71
C SER A 30 9.19 0.70 -9.55
N PHE A 31 9.04 0.82 -10.86
CA PHE A 31 8.92 -0.33 -11.77
C PHE A 31 10.21 -0.74 -12.49
N SER A 32 11.29 0.03 -12.40
CA SER A 32 12.58 -0.35 -13.01
C SER A 32 13.60 -0.84 -11.99
N PHE A 33 13.48 -0.40 -10.74
CA PHE A 33 14.46 -0.65 -9.68
C PHE A 33 13.94 -1.54 -8.55
N TYR A 34 12.91 -2.35 -8.81
CA TYR A 34 12.51 -3.40 -7.88
C TYR A 34 13.59 -4.51 -7.81
N GLY A 35 13.55 -5.32 -6.75
CA GLY A 35 14.51 -6.42 -6.54
C GLY A 35 14.52 -7.46 -7.66
N TYR A 36 15.48 -8.37 -7.62
CA TYR A 36 15.45 -9.56 -8.50
C TYR A 36 14.18 -10.35 -8.22
N ASN A 37 13.46 -10.78 -9.26
CA ASN A 37 12.27 -11.60 -9.04
C ASN A 37 12.70 -13.07 -8.91
N LEU A 38 12.89 -13.50 -7.67
CA LEU A 38 13.29 -14.87 -7.33
C LEU A 38 12.18 -15.89 -7.58
N TYR A 39 10.92 -15.48 -7.74
CA TYR A 39 9.86 -16.42 -8.08
C TYR A 39 9.95 -16.88 -9.55
N TYR A 40 10.30 -15.97 -10.47
CA TYR A 40 10.46 -16.29 -11.89
C TYR A 40 11.90 -16.63 -12.30
N GLY A 41 12.86 -16.58 -11.36
CA GLY A 41 14.27 -16.69 -11.68
C GLY A 41 14.75 -15.64 -12.69
N ARG A 42 14.20 -14.41 -12.66
CA ARG A 42 14.44 -13.39 -13.69
C ARG A 42 14.63 -11.99 -13.13
N PHE A 43 15.52 -11.24 -13.80
CA PHE A 43 15.71 -9.81 -13.55
C PHE A 43 14.69 -8.94 -14.29
N HIS A 44 14.14 -9.40 -15.42
CA HIS A 44 13.30 -8.60 -16.34
C HIS A 44 14.05 -7.39 -16.95
N THR A 45 15.28 -7.61 -17.43
CA THR A 45 16.13 -6.55 -17.98
C THR A 45 15.47 -5.85 -19.17
N LEU A 46 14.88 -6.61 -20.09
CA LEU A 46 14.24 -6.05 -21.28
C LEU A 46 13.07 -5.13 -20.91
N GLU A 47 12.23 -5.58 -19.97
CA GLU A 47 11.06 -4.85 -19.50
C GLU A 47 11.44 -3.54 -18.81
N ARG A 48 12.46 -3.58 -17.95
CA ARG A 48 12.99 -2.40 -17.26
C ARG A 48 13.66 -1.43 -18.24
N SER A 49 14.50 -1.93 -19.13
CA SER A 49 15.17 -1.10 -20.14
C SER A 49 14.16 -0.42 -21.08
N LEU A 50 13.15 -1.17 -21.54
CA LEU A 50 12.09 -0.60 -22.37
C LEU A 50 11.29 0.47 -21.61
N LEU A 51 10.97 0.24 -20.33
CA LEU A 51 10.30 1.23 -19.49
C LEU A 51 11.10 2.54 -19.38
N VAL A 52 12.41 2.44 -19.14
CA VAL A 52 13.31 3.60 -19.09
C VAL A 52 13.38 4.31 -20.44
N VAL A 53 13.50 3.58 -21.54
CA VAL A 53 13.52 4.16 -22.90
C VAL A 53 12.20 4.89 -23.19
N LEU A 54 11.05 4.31 -22.83
CA LEU A 54 9.75 4.95 -22.98
C LEU A 54 9.64 6.23 -22.14
N ALA A 55 10.18 6.23 -20.93
CA ALA A 55 10.23 7.42 -20.08
C ALA A 55 11.12 8.53 -20.65
N LEU A 56 12.26 8.20 -21.24
CA LEU A 56 13.07 9.16 -22.01
C LEU A 56 12.28 9.68 -23.24
N GLY A 57 11.49 8.81 -23.87
CA GLY A 57 10.50 9.19 -24.88
C GLY A 57 9.50 10.24 -24.35
N VAL A 58 8.97 10.06 -23.14
CA VAL A 58 8.08 11.04 -22.48
C VAL A 58 8.78 12.38 -22.28
N VAL A 59 10.07 12.40 -21.91
CA VAL A 59 10.86 13.65 -21.83
C VAL A 59 10.88 14.41 -23.15
N TRP A 60 10.92 13.67 -24.26
CA TRP A 60 10.95 14.23 -25.61
C TRP A 60 9.56 14.67 -26.10
N ARG A 61 8.56 13.76 -26.07
CA ARG A 61 7.21 14.00 -26.60
C ARG A 61 6.12 13.39 -25.70
N PRO A 62 4.99 14.09 -25.49
CA PRO A 62 3.86 13.59 -24.69
C PRO A 62 3.21 12.31 -25.22
N PHE A 63 3.25 12.05 -26.53
CA PHE A 63 2.67 10.83 -27.13
C PHE A 63 3.22 9.54 -26.52
N PHE A 64 4.49 9.53 -26.10
CA PHE A 64 5.10 8.35 -25.45
C PHE A 64 4.43 7.99 -24.12
N LEU A 65 3.62 8.87 -23.51
CA LEU A 65 2.84 8.52 -22.32
C LEU A 65 1.89 7.35 -22.57
N VAL A 66 1.30 7.24 -23.77
CA VAL A 66 0.40 6.11 -24.09
C VAL A 66 1.17 4.79 -24.04
N LEU A 67 2.31 4.73 -24.73
CA LEU A 67 3.15 3.54 -24.79
C LEU A 67 3.76 3.21 -23.41
N PHE A 68 4.18 4.24 -22.68
CA PHE A 68 4.67 4.14 -21.32
C PHE A 68 3.62 3.53 -20.38
N LEU A 69 2.40 4.05 -20.39
CA LEU A 69 1.31 3.57 -19.52
C LEU A 69 0.91 2.14 -19.85
N TRP A 70 0.81 1.81 -21.14
CA TRP A 70 0.55 0.44 -21.57
C TRP A 70 1.60 -0.53 -21.02
N TRP A 71 2.88 -0.15 -21.12
CA TRP A 71 3.99 -0.99 -20.62
C TRP A 71 4.00 -1.10 -19.09
N VAL A 72 3.71 -0.01 -18.37
CA VAL A 72 3.55 -0.02 -16.90
C VAL A 72 2.45 -0.99 -16.48
N SER A 73 1.30 -0.98 -17.16
CA SER A 73 0.21 -1.93 -16.88
C SER A 73 0.64 -3.38 -17.09
N THR A 74 1.42 -3.67 -18.14
CA THR A 74 1.98 -5.01 -18.38
C THR A 74 2.89 -5.45 -17.23
N ILE A 75 3.85 -4.62 -16.82
CA ILE A 75 4.75 -4.94 -15.70
C ILE A 75 3.95 -5.12 -14.40
N HIS A 76 3.00 -4.22 -14.13
CA HIS A 76 2.16 -4.29 -12.94
C HIS A 76 1.37 -5.61 -12.88
N SER A 77 0.83 -6.08 -14.01
CA SER A 77 0.09 -7.34 -14.08
C SER A 77 0.93 -8.58 -13.72
N GLN A 78 2.26 -8.54 -13.91
CA GLN A 78 3.15 -9.65 -13.56
C GLN A 78 3.22 -9.89 -12.05
N PHE A 79 3.08 -8.84 -11.24
CA PHE A 79 3.12 -8.94 -9.78
C PHE A 79 1.80 -9.41 -9.17
N ASN A 80 0.73 -9.50 -9.96
CA ASN A 80 -0.51 -10.12 -9.51
C ASN A 80 -0.38 -11.64 -9.42
N PHE A 81 0.63 -12.27 -10.02
CA PHE A 81 0.83 -13.71 -9.91
C PHE A 81 1.94 -14.05 -8.91
N PRO A 82 1.75 -15.05 -8.01
CA PRO A 82 0.63 -16.00 -7.99
C PRO A 82 -0.57 -15.58 -7.13
N PHE A 83 -0.45 -14.57 -6.28
CA PHE A 83 -1.43 -14.33 -5.21
C PHE A 83 -2.73 -13.64 -5.65
N GLY A 84 -2.82 -13.11 -6.86
CA GLY A 84 -3.95 -12.32 -7.37
C GLY A 84 -4.09 -10.94 -6.72
N LEU A 85 -3.23 -10.63 -5.75
CA LEU A 85 -3.36 -9.51 -4.85
C LEU A 85 -2.41 -8.43 -5.36
N GLY A 86 -2.89 -7.64 -6.32
CA GLY A 86 -2.20 -6.45 -6.84
C GLY A 86 -2.08 -5.35 -5.80
N PHE A 87 -1.51 -5.64 -4.63
CA PHE A 87 -1.50 -4.75 -3.48
C PHE A 87 -0.64 -3.50 -3.69
N LYS A 88 0.23 -3.49 -4.69
CA LYS A 88 0.88 -2.26 -5.14
C LYS A 88 -0.07 -1.27 -5.83
N ALA A 89 -1.22 -1.76 -6.31
CA ALA A 89 -2.17 -0.99 -7.11
C ALA A 89 -2.72 0.24 -6.37
N PRO A 90 -3.13 0.21 -5.09
CA PRO A 90 -3.69 1.39 -4.42
C PRO A 90 -2.72 2.58 -4.36
N VAL A 91 -1.43 2.34 -4.12
CA VAL A 91 -0.46 3.44 -3.97
C VAL A 91 -0.04 4.00 -5.34
N GLU A 92 0.17 3.13 -6.32
CA GLU A 92 0.68 3.52 -7.64
C GLU A 92 -0.44 3.95 -8.61
N SER A 93 -1.68 3.45 -8.42
CA SER A 93 -2.83 3.71 -9.31
C SER A 93 -3.10 5.19 -9.49
N LEU A 94 -3.09 5.98 -8.42
CA LEU A 94 -3.36 7.42 -8.51
C LEU A 94 -2.35 8.15 -9.43
N LEU A 95 -1.07 7.75 -9.39
CA LEU A 95 -0.04 8.32 -10.26
C LEU A 95 -0.29 7.93 -11.73
N VAL A 96 -0.59 6.65 -11.96
CA VAL A 96 -0.93 6.11 -13.29
C VAL A 96 -2.18 6.80 -13.84
N GLU A 97 -3.23 6.98 -13.03
CA GLU A 97 -4.46 7.67 -13.40
C GLU A 97 -4.23 9.14 -13.74
N CYS A 98 -3.37 9.83 -12.99
CA CYS A 98 -2.97 11.20 -13.31
C CYS A 98 -2.26 11.26 -14.68
N LEU A 99 -1.36 10.32 -14.99
CA LEU A 99 -0.71 10.22 -16.30
C LEU A 99 -1.69 9.82 -17.41
N MET A 100 -2.68 8.96 -17.13
CA MET A 100 -3.77 8.63 -18.05
C MET A 100 -4.61 9.86 -18.40
N LEU A 101 -4.90 10.74 -17.43
CA LEU A 101 -5.58 12.01 -17.69
C LEU A 101 -4.75 12.94 -18.56
N VAL A 102 -3.43 13.05 -18.33
CA VAL A 102 -2.53 13.83 -19.20
C VAL A 102 -2.56 13.28 -20.63
N SER A 103 -2.39 11.97 -20.77
CA SER A 103 -2.39 11.29 -22.06
C SER A 103 -3.72 11.51 -22.82
N SER A 104 -4.85 11.33 -22.12
CA SER A 104 -6.19 11.53 -22.66
C SER A 104 -6.41 12.99 -23.09
N TRP A 105 -5.98 13.95 -22.27
CA TRP A 105 -6.04 15.37 -22.63
C TRP A 105 -5.16 15.70 -23.83
N HIS A 106 -3.95 15.15 -23.94
CA HIS A 106 -3.06 15.35 -25.09
C HIS A 106 -3.67 14.82 -26.38
N ILE A 107 -4.26 13.62 -26.34
CA ILE A 107 -4.96 13.02 -27.48
C ILE A 107 -6.16 13.90 -27.87
N LEU A 108 -7.01 14.24 -26.90
CA LEU A 108 -8.23 15.02 -27.14
C LEU A 108 -7.90 16.41 -27.69
N SER A 109 -6.91 17.10 -27.12
CA SER A 109 -6.46 18.42 -27.59
C SER A 109 -5.85 18.36 -28.99
N SER A 110 -5.14 17.28 -29.31
CA SER A 110 -4.59 17.06 -30.66
C SER A 110 -5.69 16.88 -31.70
N LEU A 111 -6.71 16.07 -31.38
CA LEU A 111 -7.82 15.72 -32.26
C LEU A 111 -8.85 16.84 -32.44
N THR A 112 -9.24 17.50 -31.33
CA THR A 112 -10.34 18.49 -31.33
C THR A 112 -9.86 19.92 -31.41
N GLY A 113 -8.58 20.17 -31.15
CA GLY A 113 -8.05 21.53 -30.97
C GLY A 113 -8.43 22.17 -29.63
N TRP A 114 -9.09 21.44 -28.71
CA TRP A 114 -9.44 21.95 -27.38
C TRP A 114 -8.18 22.12 -26.52
N ARG A 115 -7.83 23.37 -26.18
CA ARG A 115 -6.56 23.72 -25.51
C ARG A 115 -6.73 24.26 -24.09
N ARG A 116 -7.90 24.06 -23.50
CA ARG A 116 -8.26 24.57 -22.18
C ARG A 116 -7.59 23.73 -21.08
N ILE A 117 -6.52 24.30 -20.50
CA ILE A 117 -5.76 23.66 -19.43
C ILE A 117 -6.52 23.66 -18.10
N ASP A 118 -7.39 24.65 -17.90
CA ASP A 118 -8.19 24.83 -16.70
C ASP A 118 -9.11 23.62 -16.46
N GLY A 119 -9.78 23.13 -17.50
CA GLY A 119 -10.58 21.90 -17.42
C GLY A 119 -9.75 20.68 -17.03
N PHE A 120 -8.54 20.54 -17.57
CA PHE A 120 -7.62 19.46 -17.22
C PHE A 120 -7.17 19.56 -15.74
N LEU A 121 -6.79 20.75 -15.28
CA LEU A 121 -6.39 20.96 -13.89
C LEU A 121 -7.53 20.69 -12.92
N VAL A 122 -8.77 21.04 -13.29
CA VAL A 122 -9.96 20.68 -12.52
C VAL A 122 -10.09 19.17 -12.40
N LEU A 123 -9.94 18.43 -13.52
CA LEU A 123 -10.01 16.97 -13.52
C LEU A 123 -8.93 16.32 -12.65
N VAL A 124 -7.67 16.77 -12.75
CA VAL A 124 -6.56 16.23 -11.92
C VAL A 124 -6.78 16.54 -10.44
N CYS A 125 -7.16 17.77 -10.10
CA CYS A 125 -7.46 18.13 -8.71
C CYS A 125 -8.66 17.32 -8.17
N SER A 126 -9.70 17.11 -8.98
CA SER A 126 -10.85 16.28 -8.62
C SER A 126 -10.50 14.81 -8.48
N LEU A 127 -9.60 14.28 -9.31
CA LEU A 127 -9.10 12.91 -9.18
C LEU A 127 -8.41 12.74 -7.82
N ILE A 128 -7.40 13.56 -7.53
CA ILE A 128 -6.63 13.50 -6.29
C ILE A 128 -7.56 13.70 -5.08
N ALA A 129 -8.39 14.75 -5.09
CA ALA A 129 -9.34 14.99 -4.00
C ALA A 129 -10.37 13.88 -3.85
N GLY A 130 -10.78 13.24 -4.94
CA GLY A 130 -11.69 12.08 -4.92
C GLY A 130 -11.10 10.87 -4.22
N HIS A 131 -9.79 10.63 -4.37
CA HIS A 131 -9.06 9.58 -3.65
C HIS A 131 -8.95 9.83 -2.14
N TYR A 132 -9.12 11.06 -1.68
CA TYR A 132 -9.24 11.39 -0.25
C TYR A 132 -10.70 11.37 0.24
N PHE A 133 -11.59 11.98 -0.55
CA PHE A 133 -12.99 12.12 -0.20
C PHE A 133 -13.70 10.77 -0.12
N TYR A 134 -13.41 9.83 -1.02
CA TYR A 134 -14.07 8.54 -1.07
C TYR A 134 -13.82 7.68 0.19
N PRO A 135 -12.58 7.51 0.69
CA PRO A 135 -12.31 6.96 2.01
C PRO A 135 -13.04 7.69 3.15
N GLY A 136 -13.02 9.03 3.17
CA GLY A 136 -13.70 9.82 4.20
C GLY A 136 -15.21 9.58 4.22
N LEU A 137 -15.85 9.51 3.05
CA LEU A 137 -17.26 9.17 2.92
C LEU A 137 -17.54 7.73 3.40
N GLY A 138 -16.66 6.79 3.09
CA GLY A 138 -16.72 5.41 3.61
C GLY A 138 -16.71 5.37 5.14
N LYS A 139 -15.81 6.13 5.77
CA LYS A 139 -15.71 6.27 7.23
C LYS A 139 -16.98 6.87 7.84
N LEU A 140 -17.54 7.92 7.23
CA LEU A 140 -18.82 8.48 7.70
C LEU A 140 -19.97 7.47 7.65
N LYS A 141 -20.07 6.67 6.57
CA LYS A 141 -21.14 5.69 6.38
C LYS A 141 -21.14 4.54 7.38
N MET A 142 -20.01 4.28 8.03
CA MET A 142 -19.85 3.17 8.98
C MET A 142 -19.79 3.63 10.44
N ASP A 143 -20.16 4.88 10.77
CA ASP A 143 -20.03 5.44 12.13
C ASP A 143 -18.60 5.37 12.69
N TRP A 144 -17.61 5.54 11.80
CA TRP A 144 -16.19 5.40 12.13
C TRP A 144 -15.76 6.36 13.25
N ALA A 145 -16.22 7.61 13.22
CA ALA A 145 -15.89 8.62 14.23
C ALA A 145 -16.38 8.27 15.66
N GLN A 146 -17.38 7.39 15.79
CA GLN A 146 -17.94 7.01 17.09
C GLN A 146 -17.32 5.73 17.63
N THR A 147 -16.81 4.88 16.74
CA THR A 147 -16.43 3.51 17.08
C THR A 147 -14.92 3.28 16.99
N ASN A 148 -14.26 3.96 16.04
CA ASN A 148 -12.89 3.64 15.71
C ASN A 148 -11.90 4.14 16.77
N GLN A 149 -10.81 3.39 16.91
CA GLN A 149 -9.70 3.72 17.79
C GLN A 149 -8.40 3.73 16.99
N VAL A 150 -8.09 4.88 16.37
CA VAL A 150 -6.96 5.06 15.44
C VAL A 150 -5.62 4.65 16.07
N GLY A 151 -5.49 4.81 17.39
CA GLY A 151 -4.29 4.39 18.13
C GLY A 151 -4.02 2.88 18.06
N LEU A 152 -5.04 2.04 17.85
CA LEU A 152 -4.88 0.59 17.71
C LEU A 152 -4.22 0.19 16.40
N PHE A 153 -4.21 1.06 15.40
CA PHE A 153 -3.49 0.79 14.15
C PHE A 153 -1.98 0.60 14.38
N PHE A 154 -1.43 1.25 15.41
CA PHE A 154 -0.03 1.10 15.83
C PHE A 154 0.26 -0.28 16.46
N VAL A 155 -0.74 -0.93 17.06
CA VAL A 155 -0.62 -2.29 17.60
C VAL A 155 -0.36 -3.27 16.46
N ALA A 156 -1.24 -3.27 15.45
CA ALA A 156 -1.08 -4.12 14.27
C ALA A 156 0.25 -3.81 13.56
N ALA A 157 0.62 -2.54 13.43
CA ALA A 157 1.88 -2.19 12.79
C ALA A 157 3.11 -2.77 13.50
N HIS A 158 3.15 -2.66 14.84
CA HIS A 158 4.24 -3.25 15.62
C HIS A 158 4.25 -4.77 15.58
N ALA A 159 3.07 -5.42 15.59
CA ALA A 159 2.96 -6.87 15.41
C ALA A 159 3.51 -7.35 14.05
N HIS A 160 3.45 -6.48 13.03
CA HIS A 160 4.05 -6.70 11.71
C HIS A 160 5.50 -6.19 11.62
N GLY A 161 6.12 -5.82 12.75
CA GLY A 161 7.53 -5.46 12.87
C GLY A 161 7.88 -3.99 12.62
N TRP A 162 6.89 -3.10 12.47
CA TRP A 162 7.15 -1.66 12.49
C TRP A 162 7.71 -1.24 13.86
N LEU A 163 8.91 -0.68 13.88
CA LEU A 163 9.63 -0.33 15.12
C LEU A 163 9.84 -1.54 16.07
N ASP A 164 10.11 -2.72 15.51
CA ASP A 164 10.43 -3.97 16.23
C ASP A 164 11.52 -3.84 17.31
N THR A 165 12.41 -2.84 17.23
CA THR A 165 13.41 -2.52 18.27
C THR A 165 12.80 -2.03 19.59
N LEU A 166 11.54 -1.56 19.57
CA LEU A 166 10.84 -1.10 20.77
C LEU A 166 10.24 -2.29 21.51
N SER A 167 10.42 -2.30 22.84
CA SER A 167 9.76 -3.28 23.70
C SER A 167 8.23 -3.15 23.63
N THR A 168 7.52 -4.26 23.81
CA THR A 168 6.05 -4.30 23.87
C THR A 168 5.48 -3.38 24.95
N ASP A 169 6.18 -3.19 26.07
CA ASP A 169 5.81 -2.23 27.12
C ASP A 169 5.89 -0.77 26.65
N THR A 170 6.93 -0.42 25.89
CA THR A 170 7.07 0.92 25.30
C THR A 170 5.94 1.16 24.30
N VAL A 171 5.68 0.19 23.42
CA VAL A 171 4.62 0.27 22.41
C VAL A 171 3.26 0.41 23.08
N SER A 172 2.98 -0.38 24.11
CA SER A 172 1.73 -0.32 24.87
C SER A 172 1.51 1.07 25.49
N LYS A 173 2.55 1.69 26.06
CA LYS A 173 2.48 3.07 26.58
C LYS A 173 2.17 4.08 25.48
N VAL A 174 2.78 3.94 24.30
CA VAL A 174 2.51 4.80 23.14
C VAL A 174 1.04 4.65 22.70
N VAL A 175 0.54 3.43 22.58
CA VAL A 175 -0.86 3.15 22.21
C VAL A 175 -1.81 3.81 23.22
N GLN A 176 -1.58 3.65 24.52
CA GLN A 176 -2.41 4.30 25.54
C GLN A 176 -2.43 5.84 25.39
N VAL A 177 -1.31 6.46 25.03
CA VAL A 177 -1.26 7.90 24.75
C VAL A 177 -2.08 8.23 23.50
N LEU A 178 -1.91 7.48 22.41
CA LEU A 178 -2.67 7.67 21.17
C LEU A 178 -4.18 7.53 21.40
N LEU A 179 -4.61 6.57 22.22
CA LEU A 179 -6.01 6.37 22.58
C LEU A 179 -6.59 7.56 23.35
N LYS A 180 -5.82 8.22 24.23
CA LYS A 180 -6.25 9.46 24.91
C LYS A 180 -6.51 10.60 23.91
N PHE A 181 -5.74 10.66 22.82
CA PHE A 181 -5.89 11.66 21.76
C PHE A 181 -6.79 11.18 20.60
N ASN A 182 -7.46 10.04 20.74
CA ASN A 182 -8.25 9.44 19.66
C ASN A 182 -9.29 10.40 19.03
N PRO A 183 -10.09 11.18 19.79
CA PRO A 183 -11.04 12.13 19.19
C PRO A 183 -10.38 13.15 18.27
N LEU A 184 -9.18 13.62 18.61
CA LEU A 184 -8.41 14.54 17.78
C LEU A 184 -7.91 13.86 16.50
N LEU A 185 -7.40 12.62 16.61
CA LEU A 185 -6.94 11.84 15.46
C LEU A 185 -8.08 11.52 14.49
N LEU A 186 -9.25 11.16 15.01
CA LEU A 186 -10.47 10.93 14.22
C LEU A 186 -10.88 12.19 13.46
N LEU A 187 -10.97 13.33 14.17
CA LEU A 187 -11.33 14.61 13.57
C LEU A 187 -10.31 15.06 12.52
N ALA A 188 -9.01 14.94 12.81
CA ALA A 188 -7.95 15.31 11.88
C ALA A 188 -7.98 14.46 10.60
N THR A 189 -8.21 13.14 10.74
CA THR A 189 -8.35 12.21 9.62
C THR A 189 -9.53 12.59 8.73
N LEU A 190 -10.72 12.77 9.33
CA LEU A 190 -11.91 13.15 8.58
C LEU A 190 -11.79 14.54 7.95
N ALA A 191 -11.17 15.50 8.64
CA ALA A 191 -10.94 16.83 8.09
C ALA A 191 -9.99 16.80 6.89
N ALA A 192 -8.93 15.99 6.94
CA ALA A 192 -8.01 15.79 5.82
C ALA A 192 -8.72 15.14 4.62
N GLU A 193 -9.48 14.07 4.87
CA GLU A 193 -10.14 13.32 3.80
C GLU A 193 -11.31 14.08 3.15
N LEU A 194 -12.23 14.63 3.97
CA LEU A 194 -13.40 15.36 3.49
C LEU A 194 -13.05 16.76 2.98
N GLY A 195 -11.93 17.32 3.43
CA GLY A 195 -11.42 18.62 2.97
C GLY A 195 -11.20 18.68 1.45
N GLY A 196 -11.03 17.53 0.78
CA GLY A 196 -10.93 17.44 -0.67
C GLY A 196 -12.07 18.13 -1.44
N LEU A 197 -13.29 18.17 -0.89
CA LEU A 197 -14.45 18.81 -1.54
C LEU A 197 -14.26 20.32 -1.80
N VAL A 198 -13.44 20.99 -0.99
CA VAL A 198 -13.24 22.44 -1.09
C VAL A 198 -11.91 22.82 -1.76
N ILE A 199 -11.23 21.86 -2.39
CA ILE A 199 -9.90 22.04 -2.97
C ILE A 199 -9.80 23.20 -3.97
N LEU A 200 -10.84 23.44 -4.79
CA LEU A 200 -10.84 24.51 -5.80
C LEU A 200 -11.63 25.77 -5.39
N PHE A 201 -12.08 25.88 -4.15
CA PHE A 201 -12.88 27.04 -3.70
C PHE A 201 -12.06 28.33 -3.73
N LYS A 202 -10.87 28.28 -3.13
CA LYS A 202 -9.93 29.39 -3.06
C LYS A 202 -8.51 28.85 -3.08
N ARG A 203 -7.61 29.59 -3.72
CA ARG A 203 -6.18 29.26 -3.78
C ARG A 203 -5.53 29.09 -2.40
N LYS A 204 -5.95 29.87 -1.40
CA LYS A 204 -5.46 29.72 -0.01
C LYS A 204 -5.87 28.38 0.61
N ILE A 205 -7.12 27.94 0.36
CA ILE A 205 -7.64 26.66 0.85
C ILE A 205 -6.87 25.51 0.20
N PHE A 206 -6.67 25.56 -1.12
CA PHE A 206 -5.85 24.60 -1.85
C PHE A 206 -4.49 24.38 -1.19
N ARG A 207 -3.73 25.46 -0.93
CA ARG A 207 -2.41 25.37 -0.30
C ARG A 207 -2.46 24.72 1.08
N VAL A 208 -3.42 25.14 1.91
CA VAL A 208 -3.59 24.56 3.24
C VAL A 208 -3.87 23.06 3.13
N LEU A 209 -4.75 22.64 2.23
CA LEU A 209 -5.08 21.23 2.03
C LEU A 209 -3.89 20.39 1.57
N ILE A 210 -3.02 20.91 0.70
CA ILE A 210 -1.79 20.21 0.35
C ILE A 210 -0.92 19.97 1.60
N VAL A 211 -0.69 21.00 2.43
CA VAL A 211 0.08 20.82 3.68
C VAL A 211 -0.59 19.78 4.57
N VAL A 212 -1.91 19.88 4.73
CA VAL A 212 -2.70 18.92 5.54
C VAL A 212 -2.53 17.50 5.01
N TRP A 213 -2.58 17.26 3.71
CA TRP A 213 -2.39 15.93 3.13
C TRP A 213 -0.98 15.39 3.24
N VAL A 214 0.05 16.24 3.13
CA VAL A 214 1.42 15.83 3.40
C VAL A 214 1.58 15.44 4.88
N CYS A 215 1.09 16.26 5.80
CA CYS A 215 1.12 15.96 7.24
C CYS A 215 0.30 14.71 7.57
N PHE A 216 -0.84 14.52 6.91
CA PHE A 216 -1.67 13.32 7.05
C PHE A 216 -0.90 12.06 6.69
N HIS A 217 -0.23 12.04 5.53
CA HIS A 217 0.57 10.90 5.10
C HIS A 217 1.76 10.62 6.01
N ILE A 218 2.41 11.66 6.55
CA ILE A 218 3.45 11.50 7.56
C ILE A 218 2.86 10.89 8.84
N GLY A 219 1.68 11.36 9.27
CA GLY A 219 0.97 10.81 10.42
C GLY A 219 0.62 9.33 10.23
N VAL A 220 0.09 8.96 9.06
CA VAL A 220 -0.16 7.56 8.70
C VAL A 220 1.13 6.75 8.78
N PHE A 221 2.23 7.22 8.17
CA PHE A 221 3.51 6.51 8.23
C PHE A 221 4.00 6.29 9.66
N LEU A 222 3.91 7.29 10.53
CA LEU A 222 4.32 7.16 11.93
C LEU A 222 3.46 6.13 12.69
N LEU A 223 2.15 6.12 12.42
CA LEU A 223 1.19 5.23 13.10
C LEU A 223 1.20 3.81 12.57
N SER A 224 1.55 3.59 11.31
CA SER A 224 1.38 2.28 10.70
C SER A 224 2.60 1.73 9.98
N GLY A 225 3.66 2.50 9.74
CA GLY A 225 4.76 2.11 8.87
C GLY A 225 4.42 2.17 7.38
N PHE A 226 3.23 2.65 6.99
CA PHE A 226 2.82 2.81 5.59
C PHE A 226 3.30 4.15 5.04
N LEU A 227 4.29 4.12 4.15
CA LEU A 227 4.87 5.31 3.53
C LEU A 227 4.25 5.59 2.16
N PHE A 228 3.28 6.50 2.10
CA PHE A 228 2.69 7.02 0.87
C PHE A 228 3.58 8.07 0.16
N TRP A 229 4.89 7.85 0.07
CA TRP A 229 5.84 8.83 -0.46
C TRP A 229 5.52 9.26 -1.90
N GLN A 230 4.99 8.35 -2.72
CA GLN A 230 4.59 8.63 -4.11
C GLN A 230 3.47 9.69 -4.15
N TRP A 231 2.52 9.62 -3.22
CA TRP A 231 1.43 10.59 -3.09
C TRP A 231 1.95 11.93 -2.57
N ILE A 232 2.88 11.91 -1.61
CA ILE A 232 3.56 13.12 -1.13
C ILE A 232 4.25 13.83 -2.31
N VAL A 233 4.99 13.10 -3.14
CA VAL A 233 5.64 13.67 -4.34
C VAL A 233 4.61 14.21 -5.33
N LEU A 234 3.53 13.48 -5.62
CA LEU A 234 2.45 13.92 -6.50
C LEU A 234 1.85 15.26 -6.03
N ILE A 235 1.50 15.35 -4.75
CA ILE A 235 0.85 16.52 -4.15
C ILE A 235 1.82 17.71 -4.10
N CYS A 236 3.09 17.48 -3.73
CA CYS A 236 4.12 18.52 -3.80
C CYS A 236 4.36 19.00 -5.24
N THR A 237 4.30 18.11 -6.22
CA THR A 237 4.41 18.47 -7.65
C THR A 237 3.24 19.35 -8.08
N LEU A 238 2.02 19.01 -7.64
CA LEU A 238 0.83 19.82 -7.89
C LEU A 238 0.99 21.22 -7.26
N TRP A 239 1.48 21.32 -6.02
CA TRP A 239 1.81 22.61 -5.42
C TRP A 239 2.79 23.41 -6.28
N LEU A 240 3.90 22.80 -6.72
CA LEU A 240 4.92 23.48 -7.52
C LEU A 240 4.35 24.03 -8.83
N VAL A 241 3.51 23.27 -9.51
CA VAL A 241 2.82 23.70 -10.74
C VAL A 241 1.93 24.92 -10.46
N PHE A 242 1.13 24.89 -9.40
CA PHE A 242 0.23 25.98 -9.05
C PHE A 242 0.94 27.21 -8.45
N PHE A 243 2.07 27.02 -7.77
CA PHE A 243 2.85 28.09 -7.16
C PHE A 243 3.62 28.91 -8.21
N ARG A 244 4.22 28.25 -9.20
CA ARG A 244 4.95 28.95 -10.28
C ARG A 244 4.03 29.80 -11.15
N ASN A 245 2.75 29.43 -11.24
CA ASN A 245 1.72 30.17 -11.96
C ASN A 245 1.07 31.30 -11.14
N GLU A 246 1.61 31.67 -9.97
CA GLU A 246 1.11 32.82 -9.21
C GLU A 246 1.12 34.12 -10.02
N ARG A 247 2.11 34.28 -10.92
CA ARG A 247 2.31 35.48 -11.73
C ARG A 247 1.49 35.53 -13.02
N SER A 248 0.94 34.39 -13.47
CA SER A 248 0.01 34.40 -14.59
C SER A 248 -1.39 34.69 -14.05
N SER A 249 -2.00 35.79 -14.48
CA SER A 249 -3.40 36.16 -14.19
C SER A 249 -4.44 35.10 -14.61
N ASP A 250 -4.02 34.04 -15.31
CA ASP A 250 -4.86 33.09 -16.02
C ASP A 250 -5.22 31.80 -15.28
N THR A 251 -4.86 31.61 -14.01
CA THR A 251 -5.35 30.41 -13.29
C THR A 251 -6.79 30.62 -12.80
N SER A 252 -7.73 30.66 -13.75
CA SER A 252 -9.18 30.76 -13.56
C SER A 252 -9.79 29.56 -12.82
N VAL A 253 -9.01 28.51 -12.55
CA VAL A 253 -9.42 27.26 -11.89
C VAL A 253 -9.95 27.45 -10.47
N PHE A 254 -9.61 28.56 -9.80
CA PHE A 254 -10.20 28.91 -8.51
C PHE A 254 -11.38 29.86 -8.75
N GLY A 255 -12.60 29.36 -8.51
CA GLY A 255 -13.83 30.13 -8.72
C GLY A 255 -15.08 29.26 -8.59
N GLY A 256 -16.25 29.90 -8.49
CA GLY A 256 -17.51 29.22 -8.20
C GLY A 256 -17.86 28.09 -9.17
N ILE A 257 -17.69 28.30 -10.48
CA ILE A 257 -18.02 27.30 -11.49
C ILE A 257 -17.10 26.07 -11.39
N HIS A 258 -15.78 26.27 -11.33
CA HIS A 258 -14.81 25.17 -11.21
C HIS A 258 -14.92 24.45 -9.87
N ALA A 259 -15.20 25.18 -8.79
CA ALA A 259 -15.50 24.60 -7.49
C ALA A 259 -16.72 23.68 -7.56
N LEU A 260 -17.83 24.15 -8.15
CA LEU A 260 -19.03 23.34 -8.33
C LEU A 260 -18.78 22.12 -9.22
N THR A 261 -18.11 22.30 -10.36
CA THR A 261 -17.71 21.20 -11.24
C THR A 261 -16.86 20.18 -10.49
N SER A 262 -15.90 20.64 -9.68
CA SER A 262 -15.05 19.75 -8.91
C SER A 262 -15.81 18.94 -7.87
N ILE A 263 -16.81 19.53 -7.21
CA ILE A 263 -17.68 18.82 -6.26
C ILE A 263 -18.42 17.70 -6.97
N VAL A 264 -19.03 17.97 -8.13
CA VAL A 264 -19.76 16.96 -8.91
C VAL A 264 -18.82 15.82 -9.33
N LEU A 265 -17.62 16.14 -9.82
CA LEU A 265 -16.63 15.14 -10.22
C LEU A 265 -16.13 14.30 -9.03
N ILE A 266 -15.87 14.93 -7.89
CA ILE A 266 -15.43 14.26 -6.65
C ILE A 266 -16.54 13.37 -6.09
N ALA A 267 -17.79 13.84 -6.06
CA ALA A 267 -18.93 13.05 -5.64
C ALA A 267 -19.16 11.84 -6.56
N GLY A 268 -18.90 11.99 -7.85
CA GLY A 268 -19.00 10.93 -8.86
C GLY A 268 -17.77 10.03 -8.98
N ILE A 269 -16.74 10.19 -8.14
CA ILE A 269 -15.42 9.53 -8.31
C ILE A 269 -15.51 8.00 -8.41
N SER A 270 -16.46 7.39 -7.70
CA SER A 270 -16.70 5.94 -7.74
C SER A 270 -17.15 5.43 -9.11
N PHE A 271 -17.68 6.28 -9.98
CA PHE A 271 -18.12 5.89 -11.32
C PHE A 271 -16.97 5.92 -12.33
N TRP A 272 -16.10 6.93 -12.25
CA TRP A 272 -15.12 7.20 -13.30
C TRP A 272 -13.66 6.90 -12.93
N ALA A 273 -13.29 6.89 -11.64
CA ALA A 273 -11.94 6.53 -11.19
C ALA A 273 -11.91 5.30 -10.26
N ARG A 274 -13.02 5.00 -9.56
CA ARG A 274 -13.13 3.83 -8.66
C ARG A 274 -11.97 3.72 -7.64
N PRO A 275 -11.69 4.77 -6.86
CA PRO A 275 -10.63 4.73 -5.86
C PRO A 275 -10.88 3.61 -4.84
N PRO A 276 -9.83 3.03 -4.25
CA PRO A 276 -9.98 1.99 -3.24
C PRO A 276 -10.73 2.55 -2.02
N SER A 277 -11.64 1.74 -1.46
CA SER A 277 -12.34 2.09 -0.22
C SER A 277 -11.41 1.86 0.97
N LEU A 278 -10.72 2.90 1.41
CA LEU A 278 -9.87 2.87 2.61
C LEU A 278 -10.68 3.24 3.87
N ALA A 279 -11.67 2.40 4.19
CA ALA A 279 -12.56 2.58 5.33
C ALA A 279 -12.75 1.24 6.07
N TRP A 280 -12.21 1.16 7.28
CA TRP A 280 -12.27 0.03 8.20
C TRP A 280 -12.19 0.56 9.64
N PHE A 281 -12.48 -0.30 10.62
CA PHE A 281 -12.15 -0.07 12.01
C PHE A 281 -10.82 -0.73 12.34
N ASP A 282 -9.98 -0.01 13.07
CA ASP A 282 -8.76 -0.49 13.68
C ASP A 282 -9.11 -1.20 15.00
N THR A 283 -8.54 -2.39 15.21
CA THR A 283 -8.82 -3.21 16.40
C THR A 283 -7.53 -3.56 17.12
N GLY A 284 -7.65 -3.98 18.39
CA GLY A 284 -6.50 -4.35 19.21
C GLY A 284 -5.98 -5.75 18.94
N LEU A 285 -6.64 -6.53 18.09
CA LEU A 285 -6.28 -7.91 17.74
C LEU A 285 -5.60 -7.91 16.37
N ASP A 286 -4.58 -8.73 16.19
CA ASP A 286 -3.91 -8.93 14.90
C ASP A 286 -3.53 -10.40 14.70
N TYR A 287 -3.67 -10.85 13.45
CA TYR A 287 -3.20 -12.15 12.98
C TYR A 287 -2.04 -11.92 12.02
N ASN A 288 -0.85 -12.31 12.43
CA ASN A 288 0.35 -12.22 11.61
C ASN A 288 0.85 -13.62 11.21
N PHE A 289 1.47 -13.73 10.04
CA PHE A 289 2.11 -14.96 9.58
C PHE A 289 3.61 -14.76 9.50
N THR A 290 4.37 -15.56 10.23
CA THR A 290 5.83 -15.55 10.25
C THR A 290 6.38 -16.72 9.46
N PHE A 291 7.50 -16.49 8.78
CA PHE A 291 8.16 -17.47 7.93
C PHE A 291 9.55 -17.72 8.47
N GLU A 292 9.89 -18.98 8.71
CA GLU A 292 11.19 -19.37 9.27
C GLU A 292 11.80 -20.47 8.41
N ALA A 293 13.02 -20.26 7.94
CA ALA A 293 13.80 -21.28 7.25
C ALA A 293 14.50 -22.16 8.29
N VAL A 294 14.32 -23.48 8.17
CA VAL A 294 15.00 -24.49 8.98
C VAL A 294 16.16 -25.04 8.15
N LEU A 295 17.39 -24.89 8.65
CA LEU A 295 18.60 -25.36 7.99
C LEU A 295 18.86 -26.85 8.26
N GLU A 296 19.76 -27.46 7.49
CA GLU A 296 20.16 -28.87 7.63
C GLU A 296 20.76 -29.21 9.01
N ASP A 297 21.37 -28.24 9.68
CA ASP A 297 21.91 -28.37 11.05
C ASP A 297 20.86 -28.13 12.15
N GLY A 298 19.62 -27.80 11.76
CA GLY A 298 18.52 -27.48 12.66
C GLY A 298 18.45 -26.02 13.11
N GLU A 299 19.37 -25.15 12.68
CA GLU A 299 19.27 -23.70 12.93
C GLU A 299 18.02 -23.14 12.24
N THR A 300 17.26 -22.29 12.93
CA THR A 300 16.11 -21.59 12.36
C THR A 300 16.45 -20.12 12.10
N ARG A 301 16.03 -19.61 10.94
CA ARG A 301 16.23 -18.21 10.54
C ARG A 301 14.93 -17.59 10.05
N THR A 302 14.51 -16.50 10.67
CA THR A 302 13.34 -15.75 10.23
C THR A 302 13.57 -15.16 8.83
N LEU A 303 12.57 -15.31 7.97
CA LEU A 303 12.49 -14.71 6.63
C LEU A 303 11.61 -13.45 6.70
N PRO A 304 12.18 -12.25 6.93
CA PRO A 304 11.41 -11.00 6.99
C PRO A 304 10.69 -10.70 5.66
N PRO A 305 9.59 -9.93 5.65
CA PRO A 305 8.87 -9.58 4.43
C PRO A 305 9.75 -9.02 3.30
N ASN A 306 10.79 -8.24 3.64
CA ASN A 306 11.73 -7.68 2.66
C ASN A 306 12.54 -8.75 1.89
N PHE A 307 12.68 -9.96 2.47
CA PHE A 307 13.25 -11.12 1.78
C PHE A 307 12.48 -11.44 0.50
N PHE A 308 11.14 -11.30 0.53
CA PHE A 308 10.23 -11.65 -0.55
C PHE A 308 10.09 -10.57 -1.63
N SER A 309 11.01 -9.61 -1.73
CA SER A 309 10.98 -8.58 -2.80
C SER A 309 11.02 -9.21 -4.21
N PRO A 310 10.10 -8.87 -5.14
CA PRO A 310 9.23 -7.69 -5.16
C PRO A 310 7.83 -7.88 -4.55
N TYR A 311 7.54 -9.05 -3.98
CA TYR A 311 6.28 -9.44 -3.34
C TYR A 311 6.18 -9.06 -1.86
N ARG A 312 7.16 -8.35 -1.31
CA ARG A 312 7.21 -7.98 0.13
C ARG A 312 5.87 -7.49 0.68
N ASP A 313 5.12 -6.69 -0.09
CA ASP A 313 3.87 -6.09 0.40
C ASP A 313 2.82 -7.19 0.69
N VAL A 314 2.77 -8.28 -0.08
CA VAL A 314 1.90 -9.44 0.21
C VAL A 314 2.22 -10.05 1.58
N PHE A 315 3.51 -10.17 1.88
CA PHE A 315 4.00 -10.74 3.13
C PHE A 315 3.87 -9.75 4.30
N SER A 316 4.03 -8.45 4.05
CA SER A 316 3.84 -7.40 5.06
C SER A 316 2.40 -7.20 5.50
N PHE A 317 1.39 -7.65 4.73
CA PHE A 317 0.00 -7.64 5.18
C PHE A 317 -0.46 -8.96 5.77
N SER A 318 0.32 -10.04 5.60
CA SER A 318 -0.05 -11.35 6.13
C SER A 318 -1.44 -11.81 5.64
N ILE A 319 -1.71 -11.64 4.34
CA ILE A 319 -3.01 -11.97 3.68
C ILE A 319 -3.22 -13.47 3.46
N PHE A 320 -2.74 -14.30 4.38
CA PHE A 320 -2.75 -15.76 4.28
C PHE A 320 -3.83 -16.40 5.17
N GLY A 321 -4.89 -15.66 5.52
CA GLY A 321 -5.92 -16.18 6.42
C GLY A 321 -6.55 -17.48 5.93
N ASP A 322 -6.62 -17.70 4.61
CA ASP A 322 -7.24 -18.86 3.97
C ASP A 322 -6.41 -20.16 4.00
N ILE A 323 -5.15 -20.10 4.45
CA ILE A 323 -4.32 -21.30 4.65
C ILE A 323 -4.47 -21.90 6.05
N TYR A 324 -5.20 -21.20 6.94
CA TYR A 324 -5.37 -21.58 8.33
C TYR A 324 -6.78 -22.10 8.62
N GLU A 325 -6.87 -23.10 9.51
CA GLU A 325 -8.10 -23.85 9.79
C GLU A 325 -9.06 -23.11 10.69
N GLU A 326 -8.54 -22.45 11.74
CA GLU A 326 -9.44 -21.82 12.69
C GLU A 326 -9.96 -20.49 12.16
N PRO A 327 -11.20 -20.14 12.51
CA PRO A 327 -11.80 -18.89 12.09
C PRO A 327 -10.97 -17.68 12.54
N GLN A 328 -10.75 -16.75 11.63
CA GLN A 328 -10.15 -15.46 11.94
C GLN A 328 -11.24 -14.38 12.04
N LEU A 329 -11.22 -13.62 13.14
CA LEU A 329 -12.13 -12.49 13.33
C LEU A 329 -11.84 -11.37 12.31
N LEU A 330 -10.58 -11.18 11.97
CA LEU A 330 -10.09 -10.01 11.25
C LEU A 330 -9.48 -10.42 9.93
N ARG A 331 -9.32 -9.41 9.07
CA ARG A 331 -8.43 -9.51 7.92
C ARG A 331 -7.03 -9.10 8.34
N SER A 332 -6.15 -8.91 7.35
CA SER A 332 -4.82 -8.35 7.52
C SER A 332 -4.80 -7.07 8.35
N TYR A 333 -3.75 -6.92 9.16
CA TYR A 333 -3.35 -5.65 9.79
C TYR A 333 -4.37 -5.09 10.78
N GLY A 334 -4.95 -5.97 11.60
CA GLY A 334 -5.90 -5.61 12.66
C GLY A 334 -7.17 -4.89 12.21
N ALA A 335 -7.56 -5.01 10.93
CA ALA A 335 -8.63 -4.23 10.31
C ALA A 335 -9.93 -5.04 10.12
N THR A 336 -11.09 -4.40 10.37
CA THR A 336 -12.41 -4.98 10.05
C THR A 336 -13.40 -3.95 9.51
N GLY A 337 -14.25 -4.37 8.58
CA GLY A 337 -15.41 -3.59 8.13
C GLY A 337 -16.64 -3.74 9.03
N ASN A 338 -16.63 -4.64 10.01
CA ASN A 338 -17.78 -4.97 10.84
C ASN A 338 -17.77 -4.19 12.16
N LYS A 339 -18.70 -3.24 12.31
CA LYS A 339 -18.84 -2.39 13.51
C LYS A 339 -19.05 -3.20 14.78
N ARG A 340 -19.89 -4.24 14.74
CA ARG A 340 -20.20 -5.06 15.92
C ARG A 340 -18.95 -5.78 16.39
N LEU A 341 -18.22 -6.36 15.45
CA LEU A 341 -16.98 -7.06 15.77
C LEU A 341 -15.91 -6.12 16.33
N ALA A 342 -15.73 -4.93 15.74
CA ALA A 342 -14.81 -3.92 16.27
C ALA A 342 -15.15 -3.56 17.72
N VAL A 343 -16.43 -3.32 18.03
CA VAL A 343 -16.89 -3.05 19.40
C VAL A 343 -16.65 -4.24 20.32
N SER A 344 -16.95 -5.47 19.89
CA SER A 344 -16.73 -6.69 20.66
C SER A 344 -15.26 -6.88 21.02
N ILE A 345 -14.35 -6.75 20.04
CA ILE A 345 -12.90 -6.86 20.26
C ILE A 345 -12.43 -5.74 21.19
N SER A 346 -12.84 -4.49 20.96
CA SER A 346 -12.45 -3.37 21.84
C SER A 346 -13.00 -3.46 23.26
N SER A 347 -14.07 -4.23 23.47
CA SER A 347 -14.66 -4.41 24.80
C SER A 347 -14.07 -5.60 25.55
N ALA A 348 -13.36 -6.49 24.85
CA ALA A 348 -12.78 -7.68 25.45
C ALA A 348 -11.66 -7.31 26.44
N LYS A 349 -11.67 -7.91 27.62
CA LYS A 349 -10.69 -7.60 28.68
C LYS A 349 -9.64 -8.69 28.87
N SER A 350 -9.88 -9.87 28.30
CA SER A 350 -9.01 -11.03 28.44
C SER A 350 -8.81 -11.75 27.12
N THR A 351 -7.79 -12.61 27.09
CA THR A 351 -7.52 -13.50 25.96
C THR A 351 -8.60 -14.57 25.80
N GLU A 352 -9.26 -14.94 26.90
CA GLU A 352 -10.35 -15.92 26.90
C GLU A 352 -11.59 -15.36 26.18
N GLU A 353 -11.95 -14.10 26.43
CA GLU A 353 -13.06 -13.44 25.72
C GLU A 353 -12.79 -13.34 24.20
N ILE A 354 -11.53 -13.15 23.78
CA ILE A 354 -11.16 -13.19 22.36
C ILE A 354 -11.35 -14.60 21.79
N ARG A 355 -10.89 -15.65 22.49
CA ARG A 355 -11.07 -17.04 22.07
C ARG A 355 -12.56 -17.43 22.00
N GLU A 356 -13.39 -16.92 22.91
CA GLU A 356 -14.83 -17.09 22.85
C GLU A 356 -15.42 -16.47 21.57
N LEU A 357 -14.99 -15.26 21.20
CA LEU A 357 -15.40 -14.61 19.95
C LEU A 357 -14.97 -15.42 18.72
N GLU A 358 -13.75 -15.97 18.72
CA GLU A 358 -13.26 -16.85 17.64
C GLU A 358 -14.09 -18.13 17.53
N SER A 359 -14.40 -18.77 18.67
CA SER A 359 -15.20 -20.01 18.70
C SER A 359 -16.65 -19.82 18.25
N ALA A 360 -17.15 -18.58 18.28
CA ALA A 360 -18.49 -18.23 17.82
C ALA A 360 -18.58 -18.06 16.29
N LEU A 361 -17.45 -18.00 15.59
CA LEU A 361 -17.43 -17.96 14.13
C LEU A 361 -17.67 -19.35 13.53
N PRO A 362 -18.30 -19.43 12.35
CA PRO A 362 -18.39 -20.70 11.63
C PRO A 362 -16.98 -21.19 11.26
N GLU A 363 -16.81 -22.51 11.23
CA GLU A 363 -15.58 -23.15 10.75
C GLU A 363 -15.16 -22.56 9.39
N GLN A 364 -13.88 -22.22 9.30
CA GLN A 364 -13.31 -21.68 8.09
C GLN A 364 -12.86 -22.83 7.19
N LYS A 365 -13.29 -22.80 5.92
CA LYS A 365 -12.77 -23.75 4.94
C LYS A 365 -11.37 -23.33 4.52
N VAL A 366 -10.39 -24.17 4.84
CA VAL A 366 -9.04 -24.07 4.30
C VAL A 366 -9.07 -24.18 2.79
N SER A 367 -8.36 -23.27 2.13
CA SER A 367 -8.09 -23.35 0.70
C SER A 367 -6.82 -24.18 0.46
N GLN A 368 -6.99 -25.46 0.12
CA GLN A 368 -5.87 -26.31 -0.28
C GLN A 368 -5.10 -25.70 -1.47
N GLU A 369 -5.81 -25.07 -2.39
CA GLU A 369 -5.21 -24.37 -3.53
C GLU A 369 -4.28 -23.23 -3.06
N SER A 370 -4.67 -22.48 -2.02
CA SER A 370 -3.86 -21.40 -1.47
C SER A 370 -2.63 -21.93 -0.73
N ARG A 371 -2.76 -23.03 0.04
CA ARG A 371 -1.63 -23.74 0.67
C ARG A 371 -0.61 -24.18 -0.37
N GLU A 372 -1.04 -24.92 -1.39
CA GLU A 372 -0.15 -25.38 -2.45
C GLU A 372 0.47 -24.24 -3.25
N ARG A 373 -0.29 -23.17 -3.49
CA ARG A 373 0.21 -21.99 -4.21
C ARG A 373 1.29 -21.27 -3.41
N LEU A 374 1.11 -21.11 -2.10
CA LEU A 374 2.12 -20.56 -1.21
C LEU A 374 3.36 -21.47 -1.14
N ALA A 375 3.18 -22.77 -0.99
CA ALA A 375 4.28 -23.73 -0.99
C ALA A 375 5.10 -23.69 -2.29
N ARG A 376 4.45 -23.75 -3.45
CA ARG A 376 5.11 -23.59 -4.76
C ARG A 376 5.85 -22.26 -4.87
N PHE A 377 5.26 -21.17 -4.37
CA PHE A 377 5.93 -19.87 -4.34
C PHE A 377 7.22 -19.94 -3.51
N LEU A 378 7.13 -20.41 -2.27
CA LEU A 378 8.24 -20.43 -1.33
C LEU A 378 9.39 -21.34 -1.79
N VAL A 379 9.07 -22.54 -2.29
CA VAL A 379 10.06 -23.49 -2.86
C VAL A 379 10.79 -22.87 -4.04
N SER A 380 10.05 -22.29 -5.00
CA SER A 380 10.66 -21.63 -6.18
C SER A 380 11.55 -20.47 -5.76
N TYR A 381 11.05 -19.64 -4.83
CA TYR A 381 11.74 -18.45 -4.35
C TYR A 381 13.06 -18.79 -3.64
N LEU A 382 13.08 -19.82 -2.79
CA LEU A 382 14.29 -20.26 -2.09
C LEU A 382 15.29 -20.94 -3.02
N THR A 383 14.82 -21.79 -3.93
CA THR A 383 15.68 -22.48 -4.92
C THR A 383 16.51 -21.47 -5.72
N ASP A 384 15.88 -20.39 -6.17
CA ASP A 384 16.54 -19.33 -6.92
C ASP A 384 17.38 -18.38 -6.04
N SER A 385 17.14 -18.37 -4.72
CA SER A 385 17.82 -17.46 -3.80
C SER A 385 19.31 -17.78 -3.63
N ASN A 386 19.68 -19.06 -3.76
CA ASN A 386 21.01 -19.61 -3.47
C ASN A 386 22.09 -19.30 -4.54
N GLY A 387 21.73 -18.76 -5.71
CA GLY A 387 22.66 -18.57 -6.82
C GLY A 387 23.12 -17.13 -7.13
N GLN A 388 22.58 -16.09 -6.47
CA GLN A 388 22.47 -14.75 -7.09
C GLN A 388 23.00 -13.55 -6.24
N ASN A 389 24.20 -13.63 -5.65
CA ASN A 389 24.67 -12.63 -4.67
C ASN A 389 25.01 -11.23 -5.22
N TRP A 390 25.56 -11.09 -6.44
CA TRP A 390 26.10 -9.80 -6.89
C TRP A 390 25.05 -8.85 -7.48
N GLN A 391 24.09 -9.36 -8.26
CA GLN A 391 23.02 -8.55 -8.88
C GLN A 391 22.09 -7.94 -7.81
N LYS A 392 21.89 -8.66 -6.69
CA LYS A 392 21.10 -8.20 -5.55
C LYS A 392 21.65 -6.90 -4.96
N ARG A 393 22.98 -6.70 -4.93
CA ARG A 393 23.63 -5.58 -4.23
C ARG A 393 23.56 -4.23 -4.94
N ILE A 394 23.76 -4.18 -6.27
CA ILE A 394 23.79 -2.90 -6.99
C ILE A 394 22.38 -2.30 -7.05
N LEU A 395 21.39 -3.11 -7.39
CA LEU A 395 20.01 -2.64 -7.46
C LEU A 395 19.42 -2.30 -6.11
N SER A 396 19.82 -3.00 -5.03
CA SER A 396 19.29 -2.70 -3.70
C SER A 396 19.56 -1.27 -3.28
N MET A 397 20.69 -0.68 -3.71
CA MET A 397 21.01 0.72 -3.43
C MET A 397 20.13 1.73 -4.18
N MET A 398 19.53 1.33 -5.30
CA MET A 398 18.66 2.18 -6.13
C MET A 398 17.19 1.85 -5.96
N LYS A 399 16.81 0.99 -5.01
CA LYS A 399 15.40 0.67 -4.75
C LYS A 399 14.65 1.93 -4.33
N PRO A 400 13.39 2.09 -4.77
CA PRO A 400 12.52 3.12 -4.20
C PRO A 400 12.31 2.89 -2.70
N PRO A 401 11.97 3.93 -1.92
CA PRO A 401 11.54 3.76 -0.54
C PRO A 401 10.45 2.71 -0.42
N ALA A 402 10.53 1.89 0.63
CA ALA A 402 9.51 0.89 0.87
C ALA A 402 8.15 1.52 1.15
N THR A 403 7.09 0.94 0.59
CA THR A 403 5.71 1.32 0.95
C THR A 403 5.41 0.86 2.37
N PHE A 404 5.91 -0.32 2.75
CA PHE A 404 5.73 -0.95 4.06
C PHE A 404 7.06 -1.04 4.78
N TRP A 405 7.10 -0.51 6.00
CA TRP A 405 8.25 -0.60 6.87
C TRP A 405 7.89 -1.54 8.02
N THR A 406 8.25 -2.81 7.85
CA THR A 406 7.89 -3.92 8.74
C THR A 406 9.08 -4.53 9.48
N SER A 407 10.26 -3.92 9.40
CA SER A 407 11.43 -4.36 10.17
C SER A 407 12.44 -3.22 10.29
N SER A 408 13.11 -3.09 11.44
CA SER A 408 14.08 -2.01 11.66
C SER A 408 15.33 -2.10 10.79
N ILE A 409 15.67 -3.30 10.32
CA ILE A 409 16.94 -3.54 9.63
C ILE A 409 16.68 -4.50 8.47
N ASP A 410 17.05 -4.06 7.26
CA ASP A 410 17.26 -4.95 6.11
C ASP A 410 18.46 -5.84 6.43
N TYR A 411 18.26 -6.86 7.27
CA TYR A 411 19.31 -7.84 7.50
C TYR A 411 19.52 -8.56 6.17
N PRO A 412 20.71 -8.45 5.55
CA PRO A 412 21.02 -9.36 4.48
C PRO A 412 20.98 -10.75 5.12
N ILE A 413 20.00 -11.56 4.72
CA ILE A 413 20.00 -12.98 5.09
C ILE A 413 21.17 -13.58 4.33
N SER A 414 22.34 -13.52 4.96
CA SER A 414 23.55 -14.10 4.44
C SER A 414 23.44 -15.58 4.67
N ASP A 415 23.48 -16.31 3.56
CA ASP A 415 23.55 -17.77 3.52
C ASP A 415 22.24 -18.48 3.88
N LEU A 416 21.46 -18.80 2.84
CA LEU A 416 20.36 -19.77 2.91
C LEU A 416 20.78 -21.09 2.24
N ALA A 417 22.09 -21.37 2.15
CA ALA A 417 22.55 -22.69 1.75
C ALA A 417 22.08 -23.71 2.79
N GLY A 418 21.60 -24.86 2.31
CA GLY A 418 21.15 -25.93 3.19
C GLY A 418 19.82 -25.67 3.90
N VAL A 419 18.92 -24.82 3.37
CA VAL A 419 17.53 -24.80 3.86
C VAL A 419 16.89 -26.15 3.56
N LYS A 420 16.47 -26.84 4.61
CA LYS A 420 15.75 -28.11 4.57
C LYS A 420 14.26 -27.87 4.38
N SER A 421 13.67 -27.05 5.25
CA SER A 421 12.24 -26.77 5.24
C SER A 421 11.92 -25.32 5.62
N ILE A 422 10.68 -24.92 5.39
CA ILE A 422 10.14 -23.63 5.84
C ILE A 422 8.97 -23.89 6.77
N ASN A 423 9.08 -23.36 7.98
CA ASN A 423 7.97 -23.30 8.92
C ASN A 423 7.17 -22.02 8.65
N VAL A 424 5.86 -22.19 8.50
CA VAL A 424 4.93 -21.07 8.49
C VAL A 424 4.17 -21.12 9.80
N SER A 425 4.23 -20.05 10.55
CA SER A 425 3.56 -19.95 11.85
C SER A 425 2.60 -18.77 11.85
N ARG A 426 1.46 -18.94 12.51
CA ARG A 426 0.55 -17.86 12.82
C ARG A 426 0.90 -17.32 14.21
N VAL A 427 0.96 -16.01 14.33
CA VAL A 427 1.10 -15.30 15.60
C VAL A 427 -0.14 -14.45 15.80
N THR A 428 -0.87 -14.70 16.89
CA THR A 428 -2.04 -13.91 17.28
C THR A 428 -1.64 -13.00 18.43
N SER A 429 -1.80 -11.69 18.25
CA SER A 429 -1.49 -10.70 19.28
C SER A 429 -2.70 -9.84 19.61
N TYR A 430 -2.79 -9.41 20.87
CA TYR A 430 -3.93 -8.64 21.36
C TYR A 430 -3.51 -7.54 22.34
N PHE A 431 -4.05 -6.34 22.16
CA PHE A 431 -3.95 -5.24 23.12
C PHE A 431 -5.17 -5.23 24.03
N ASN A 432 -4.98 -5.63 25.29
CA ASN A 432 -6.06 -5.76 26.29
C ASN A 432 -6.47 -4.44 26.96
N GLY A 433 -6.07 -3.29 26.40
CA GLY A 433 -6.26 -1.96 27.00
C GLY A 433 -5.08 -1.47 27.84
N GLU A 434 -4.22 -2.37 28.31
CA GLU A 434 -3.04 -2.04 29.10
C GLU A 434 -1.74 -2.42 28.39
N ARG A 435 -1.66 -3.66 27.89
CA ARG A 435 -0.48 -4.22 27.26
C ARG A 435 -0.82 -5.07 26.04
N ILE A 436 0.15 -5.16 25.13
CA ILE A 436 0.12 -6.13 24.03
C ILE A 436 0.55 -7.49 24.58
N VAL A 437 -0.24 -8.53 24.32
CA VAL A 437 0.04 -9.92 24.67
C VAL A 437 0.00 -10.80 23.41
N GLU A 438 0.90 -11.77 23.33
CA GLU A 438 0.80 -12.87 22.37
C GLU A 438 -0.21 -13.90 22.94
N ILE A 439 -1.30 -14.15 22.20
CA ILE A 439 -2.36 -15.09 22.60
C ILE A 439 -1.98 -16.52 22.23
N ASP A 440 -1.44 -16.67 21.03
CA ASP A 440 -1.16 -17.95 20.39
C ASP A 440 -0.02 -17.79 19.39
N ARG A 441 0.84 -18.80 19.33
CA ARG A 441 1.82 -19.00 18.27
C ARG A 441 1.79 -20.46 17.89
N SER A 442 1.31 -20.73 16.68
CA SER A 442 1.13 -22.08 16.17
C SER A 442 1.82 -22.20 14.82
N THR A 443 2.66 -23.22 14.66
CA THR A 443 3.16 -23.62 13.34
C THR A 443 2.04 -24.32 12.61
N ILE A 444 1.66 -23.78 11.46
CA ILE A 444 0.45 -24.23 10.73
C ILE A 444 0.81 -25.19 9.61
N MET A 445 2.03 -25.06 9.06
CA MET A 445 2.57 -25.99 8.08
C MET A 445 4.10 -25.91 8.03
N GLU A 446 4.72 -27.03 7.69
CA GLU A 446 6.11 -27.14 7.28
C GLU A 446 6.15 -27.51 5.80
N ILE A 447 7.01 -26.84 5.03
CA ILE A 447 7.21 -27.11 3.60
C ILE A 447 8.63 -27.62 3.42
N ASP A 448 8.80 -28.86 2.97
CA ASP A 448 10.12 -29.37 2.58
C ASP A 448 10.55 -28.72 1.26
N VAL A 449 11.72 -28.09 1.26
CA VAL A 449 12.18 -27.30 0.11
C VAL A 449 12.64 -28.20 -1.05
N ARG A 450 13.02 -29.45 -0.76
CA ARG A 450 13.55 -30.40 -1.76
C ARG A 450 12.41 -31.14 -2.47
N SER A 451 11.41 -31.61 -1.74
CA SER A 451 10.26 -32.34 -2.30
C SER A 451 9.11 -31.43 -2.67
N GLY A 452 8.99 -30.26 -2.03
CA GLY A 452 7.81 -29.41 -2.09
C GLY A 452 6.59 -29.98 -1.37
N GLU A 453 6.76 -31.04 -0.59
CA GLU A 453 5.71 -31.63 0.24
C GLU A 453 5.34 -30.69 1.40
N ILE A 454 4.06 -30.67 1.73
CA ILE A 454 3.49 -29.89 2.83
C ILE A 454 3.17 -30.87 3.96
N TYR A 455 3.75 -30.64 5.13
CA TYR A 455 3.42 -31.34 6.37
C TYR A 455 2.55 -30.43 7.23
N GLU A 456 1.38 -30.93 7.62
CA GLU A 456 0.41 -30.20 8.42
C GLU A 456 0.61 -30.54 9.90
N PHE A 457 0.51 -29.53 10.76
CA PHE A 457 0.52 -29.72 12.20
C PHE A 457 -0.91 -29.61 12.72
N ASP A 458 -1.31 -30.56 13.55
CA ASP A 458 -2.57 -30.49 14.28
C ASP A 458 -2.45 -29.38 15.34
N SER A 459 -3.11 -28.25 15.10
CA SER A 459 -3.10 -27.09 16.01
C SER A 459 -3.73 -27.40 17.36
N ALA A 460 -4.56 -28.45 17.46
CA ALA A 460 -5.14 -28.87 18.74
C ALA A 460 -4.10 -29.51 19.65
N ALA A 461 -3.17 -30.29 19.09
CA ALA A 461 -2.15 -31.00 19.86
C ALA A 461 -1.09 -30.05 20.45
N SER A 462 -0.78 -28.94 19.78
CA SER A 462 0.25 -27.98 20.24
C SER A 462 -0.22 -27.04 21.36
N ARG A 463 -1.51 -27.07 21.74
CA ARG A 463 -2.08 -26.16 22.77
C ARG A 463 -2.04 -26.72 24.19
N GLU A 464 -1.75 -28.01 24.34
CA GLU A 464 -1.74 -28.68 25.64
C GLU A 464 -0.34 -28.66 26.32
N GLU A 465 0.68 -28.17 25.62
CA GLU A 465 2.04 -27.91 26.15
C GLU A 465 2.24 -26.43 26.52
#